data_AF-A0A1A0KGX6-F1
#
_entry.id   AF-A0A1A0KGX6-F1
#
_cell.length_a   1.000
_cell.length_b   1.000
_cell.length_c   1.000
_cell.angle_alpha   90.00
_cell.angle_beta   90.00
_cell.angle_gamma   90.00
#
_symmetry.space_group_name_H-M   'P 1'
#
loop_
_entity.id
_entity.type
_entity.pdbx_description
1 polymer ?
#
loop_
_entity_poly.entity_id
_entity_poly.type
_entity_poly.pdbx_seq_one_letter_code
_entity_poly.pdbx_strand_id
1 'polypeptide(L)'
;MADYAHTDHASKGRAEKARRLAAYLWQRGISGAELATIPAATRRKLARAADTNPPSTDETWALVARLLDEKDGWAARNPNHPAAQRDHTDEKILWIKPPVTPWLADDGNPAP
;
A
#
# COMPACT_ATOMS: atom_id res chain seq x y z
N MET A 1 0.45 2.54 38.58
CA MET A 1 -0.59 3.16 37.73
C MET A 1 0.12 4.14 36.79
N ALA A 2 0.74 3.62 35.71
CA ALA A 2 1.48 4.44 34.75
C ALA A 2 1.76 3.66 33.44
N ASP A 3 0.73 3.30 32.68
CA ASP A 3 0.90 2.66 31.36
C ASP A 3 0.00 3.26 30.26
N TYR A 4 -0.96 4.11 30.62
CA TYR A 4 -1.96 4.69 29.69
C TYR A 4 -1.44 5.89 28.89
N ALA A 5 -0.49 6.65 29.42
CA ALA A 5 0.06 7.82 28.73
C ALA A 5 1.03 7.43 27.60
N HIS A 6 1.78 6.33 27.76
CA HIS A 6 2.72 5.88 26.73
C HIS A 6 2.03 5.19 25.55
N THR A 7 0.90 4.52 25.80
CA THR A 7 0.09 3.86 24.77
C THR A 7 -0.66 4.86 23.88
N ASP A 8 -1.09 6.00 24.40
CA ASP A 8 -1.79 7.02 23.61
C ASP A 8 -0.87 7.75 22.61
N HIS A 9 0.32 8.16 23.06
CA HIS A 9 1.32 8.79 22.18
C HIS A 9 1.83 7.83 21.10
N ALA A 10 2.06 6.57 21.46
CA ALA A 10 2.45 5.54 20.49
C ALA A 10 1.35 5.29 19.45
N SER A 11 0.07 5.35 19.86
CA SER A 11 -1.07 5.17 18.96
C SER A 11 -1.27 6.33 18.01
N LYS A 12 -1.12 7.59 18.48
CA LYS A 12 -1.15 8.78 17.63
C LYS A 12 -0.03 8.76 16.57
N GLY A 13 1.18 8.38 16.97
CA GLY A 13 2.31 8.24 16.05
C GLY A 13 2.11 7.16 14.99
N ARG A 14 1.44 6.05 15.33
CA ARG A 14 1.07 5.00 14.35
C ARG A 14 0.00 5.48 13.37
N ALA A 15 -1.02 6.18 13.87
CA ALA A 15 -2.11 6.69 13.03
C ALA A 15 -1.61 7.70 11.99
N GLU A 16 -0.73 8.63 12.38
CA GLU A 16 -0.15 9.61 11.45
C GLU A 16 0.70 8.95 10.37
N LYS A 17 1.52 7.95 10.72
CA LYS A 17 2.29 7.17 9.74
C LYS A 17 1.36 6.43 8.78
N ALA A 18 0.31 5.80 9.30
CA ALA A 18 -0.65 5.08 8.48
C ALA A 18 -1.36 6.01 7.48
N ARG A 19 -1.72 7.23 7.91
CA ARG A 19 -2.33 8.25 7.03
C ARG A 19 -1.39 8.70 5.91
N ARG A 20 -0.14 9.02 6.22
CA ARG A 20 0.86 9.43 5.20
C ARG A 20 1.08 8.33 4.18
N LEU A 21 1.22 7.10 4.65
CA LEU A 21 1.41 5.94 3.78
C LEU A 21 0.16 5.66 2.93
N ALA A 22 -1.04 5.73 3.50
CA ALA A 22 -2.29 5.56 2.77
C ALA A 22 -2.45 6.64 1.68
N ALA A 23 -2.11 7.91 1.96
CA ALA A 23 -2.15 8.98 0.97
C ALA A 23 -1.19 8.73 -0.20
N TYR A 24 0.04 8.29 0.09
CA TYR A 24 1.03 7.96 -0.94
C TYR A 24 0.59 6.79 -1.83
N LEU A 25 0.01 5.75 -1.24
CA LEU A 25 -0.50 4.57 -1.96
C LEU A 25 -1.76 4.91 -2.78
N TRP A 26 -2.64 5.75 -2.23
CA TRP A 26 -3.84 6.24 -2.90
C TRP A 26 -3.52 6.92 -4.23
N GLN A 27 -2.55 7.85 -4.22
CA GLN A 27 -2.13 8.57 -5.43
C GLN A 27 -1.65 7.61 -6.53
N ARG A 28 -1.11 6.45 -6.14
CA ARG A 28 -0.61 5.41 -7.06
C ARG A 28 -1.66 4.37 -7.42
N GLY A 29 -2.91 4.57 -7.00
CA GLY A 29 -4.01 3.66 -7.28
C GLY A 29 -3.84 2.25 -6.71
N ILE A 30 -3.07 2.11 -5.62
CA ILE A 30 -2.94 0.85 -4.89
C ILE A 30 -4.11 0.74 -3.91
N SER A 31 -4.90 -0.32 -4.04
CA SER A 31 -6.03 -0.62 -3.14
C SER A 31 -5.58 -1.37 -1.88
N GLY A 32 -6.45 -1.41 -0.85
CA GLY A 32 -6.22 -2.21 0.36
C GLY A 32 -6.03 -3.70 0.06
N ALA A 33 -6.82 -4.24 -0.88
CA ALA A 33 -6.71 -5.63 -1.33
C ALA A 33 -5.36 -5.93 -2.00
N GLU A 34 -4.88 -5.03 -2.85
CA GLU A 34 -3.56 -5.18 -3.48
C GLU A 34 -2.43 -5.05 -2.47
N LEU A 35 -2.54 -4.13 -1.51
CA LEU A 35 -1.56 -4.02 -0.43
C LEU A 35 -1.39 -5.34 0.33
N ALA A 36 -2.47 -6.11 0.52
CA ALA A 36 -2.45 -7.42 1.15
C ALA A 36 -1.68 -8.48 0.34
N THR A 37 -1.61 -8.36 -0.99
CA THR A 37 -0.85 -9.28 -1.85
C THR A 37 0.62 -8.89 -2.02
N ILE A 38 0.98 -7.63 -1.75
CA ILE A 38 2.36 -7.14 -1.84
C ILE A 38 3.25 -7.84 -0.79
N PRO A 39 4.42 -8.40 -1.18
CA PRO A 39 5.38 -8.99 -0.24
C PRO A 39 5.91 -7.98 0.79
N ALA A 40 6.18 -8.43 2.02
CA ALA A 40 6.67 -7.58 3.11
C ALA A 40 7.92 -6.76 2.75
N ALA A 41 8.84 -7.30 1.96
CA ALA A 41 10.02 -6.58 1.49
C ALA A 41 9.65 -5.37 0.61
N THR A 42 8.67 -5.54 -0.28
CA THR A 42 8.15 -4.46 -1.14
C THR A 42 7.34 -3.46 -0.33
N ARG A 43 6.55 -3.91 0.65
CA ARG A 43 5.88 -3.01 1.62
C ARG A 43 6.87 -2.09 2.33
N ARG A 44 8.03 -2.60 2.77
CA ARG A 44 9.08 -1.76 3.38
C ARG A 44 9.65 -0.73 2.41
N LYS A 45 9.85 -1.10 1.13
CA LYS A 45 10.30 -0.16 0.08
C LYS A 45 9.26 0.93 -0.18
N LEU A 46 7.97 0.58 -0.22
CA LEU A 46 6.86 1.53 -0.33
C LEU A 46 6.87 2.54 0.81
N ALA A 47 7.03 2.08 2.05
CA ALA A 47 7.09 2.97 3.20
C ALA A 47 8.25 3.97 3.09
N ARG A 48 9.43 3.52 2.64
CA ARG A 48 10.58 4.41 2.40
C ARG A 48 10.31 5.42 1.29
N ALA A 49 9.67 5.00 0.20
CA ALA A 49 9.31 5.90 -0.90
C ALA A 49 8.26 6.95 -0.47
N ALA A 50 7.41 6.61 0.50
CA ALA A 50 6.47 7.52 1.16
C ALA A 50 7.11 8.37 2.28
N ASP A 51 8.45 8.47 2.32
CA ASP A 51 9.23 9.15 3.37
C ASP A 51 8.81 8.76 4.80
N THR A 52 8.42 7.49 4.98
CA THR A 52 7.89 6.96 6.23
C THR A 52 8.77 5.82 6.72
N ASN A 53 9.05 5.78 8.03
CA ASN A 53 9.78 4.63 8.59
C ASN A 53 8.92 3.37 8.45
N PRO A 54 9.44 2.26 7.86
CA PRO A 54 8.67 1.06 7.62
C PRO A 54 7.99 0.58 8.90
N PRO A 55 6.66 0.40 8.87
CA PRO A 55 5.97 -0.20 9.98
C PRO A 55 6.53 -1.58 10.27
N SER A 56 6.87 -1.80 11.54
CA SER A 56 7.42 -3.05 12.04
C SER A 56 6.33 -4.11 12.26
N THR A 57 5.05 -3.70 12.28
CA THR A 57 3.90 -4.54 12.62
C THR A 57 2.85 -4.56 11.52
N ASP A 58 2.20 -5.72 11.37
CA ASP A 58 1.09 -5.90 10.44
C ASP A 58 -0.15 -5.06 10.81
N GLU A 59 -0.34 -4.73 12.09
CA GLU A 59 -1.43 -3.85 12.55
C GLU A 59 -1.43 -2.48 11.85
N THR A 60 -0.24 -1.89 11.65
CA THR A 60 -0.14 -0.60 10.96
C THR A 60 -0.48 -0.76 9.49
N TRP A 61 -0.10 -1.88 8.87
CA TRP A 61 -0.44 -2.20 7.47
C TRP A 61 -1.94 -2.46 7.30
N ALA A 62 -2.59 -3.13 8.25
CA ALA A 62 -4.03 -3.31 8.27
C ALA A 62 -4.77 -1.98 8.40
N LEU A 63 -4.28 -1.06 9.23
CA LEU A 63 -4.84 0.29 9.34
C LEU A 63 -4.70 1.07 8.02
N VAL A 64 -3.55 0.95 7.33
CA VAL A 64 -3.34 1.57 6.01
C VAL A 64 -4.33 1.01 4.99
N ALA A 65 -4.53 -0.31 4.95
CA ALA A 65 -5.50 -0.94 4.04
C ALA A 65 -6.93 -0.43 4.30
N ARG A 66 -7.34 -0.35 5.57
CA ARG A 66 -8.64 0.21 5.94
C ARG A 66 -8.80 1.67 5.50
N LEU A 67 -7.78 2.50 5.68
CA LEU A 67 -7.81 3.91 5.24
C LEU A 67 -7.93 4.03 3.71
N LEU A 68 -7.30 3.11 2.96
CA LEU A 68 -7.44 3.04 1.51
C LEU A 68 -8.88 2.68 1.12
N ASP A 69 -9.48 1.67 1.74
CA ASP A 69 -10.86 1.26 1.45
C ASP A 69 -11.87 2.37 1.79
N GLU A 70 -11.68 3.07 2.91
CA GLU A 70 -12.48 4.23 3.30
C GLU A 70 -12.36 5.37 2.28
N LYS A 71 -11.13 5.64 1.80
CA LYS A 71 -10.84 6.65 0.78
C LYS A 71 -11.44 6.27 -0.58
N ASP A 72 -11.39 5.00 -0.96
CA ASP A 72 -12.01 4.45 -2.17
C ASP A 72 -13.53 4.64 -2.14
N GLY A 73 -14.17 4.22 -1.05
CA GLY A 73 -15.61 4.40 -0.87
C GLY A 73 -16.00 5.88 -0.88
N TRP A 74 -15.20 6.76 -0.27
CA TRP A 74 -15.42 8.20 -0.32
C TRP A 74 -15.25 8.76 -1.73
N ALA A 75 -14.22 8.37 -2.48
CA ALA A 75 -13.96 8.83 -3.84
C ALA A 75 -15.08 8.40 -4.81
N ALA A 76 -15.57 7.17 -4.68
CA ALA A 76 -16.72 6.67 -5.45
C ALA A 76 -17.99 7.50 -5.22
N ARG A 77 -18.18 8.03 -4.00
CA ARG A 77 -19.30 8.94 -3.68
C ARG A 77 -19.04 10.39 -4.07
N ASN A 78 -17.79 10.77 -4.36
CA ASN A 78 -17.37 12.14 -4.64
C ASN A 78 -16.50 12.22 -5.92
N PRO A 79 -16.97 11.74 -7.08
CA PRO A 79 -16.13 11.57 -8.28
C PRO A 79 -15.55 12.89 -8.82
N ASN A 80 -16.26 13.99 -8.62
CA ASN A 80 -15.86 15.32 -9.12
C ASN A 80 -14.97 16.09 -8.14
N HIS A 81 -14.69 15.54 -6.94
CA HIS A 81 -13.85 16.22 -5.97
C HIS A 81 -12.37 16.05 -6.35
N PRO A 82 -11.55 17.12 -6.38
CA PRO A 82 -10.14 17.02 -6.76
C PRO A 82 -9.36 15.97 -5.94
N ALA A 83 -9.58 15.92 -4.63
CA ALA A 83 -8.98 14.91 -3.75
C ALA A 83 -9.46 13.45 -3.96
N ALA A 84 -10.41 13.20 -4.86
CA ALA A 84 -10.81 11.86 -5.31
C ALA A 84 -10.01 11.40 -6.55
N GLN A 85 -9.31 12.32 -7.22
CA GLN A 85 -8.42 11.99 -8.33
C GLN A 85 -7.15 11.30 -7.82
N ARG A 86 -6.55 10.50 -8.71
CA ARG A 86 -5.31 9.75 -8.47
C ARG A 86 -4.31 10.16 -9.54
N ASP A 87 -3.23 10.81 -9.14
CA ASP A 87 -2.34 11.51 -10.08
C ASP A 87 -1.17 10.66 -10.58
N HIS A 88 -0.87 9.54 -9.93
CA HIS A 88 0.36 8.74 -10.17
C HIS A 88 0.05 7.26 -10.40
N THR A 89 -1.09 6.96 -11.03
CA THR A 89 -1.56 5.57 -11.22
C THR A 89 -0.63 4.74 -12.10
N ASP A 90 0.15 5.38 -12.96
CA ASP A 90 1.18 4.76 -13.80
C ASP A 90 2.31 4.13 -12.96
N GLU A 91 2.67 4.74 -11.82
CA GLU A 91 3.69 4.20 -10.93
C GLU A 91 3.27 2.89 -10.25
N LYS A 92 1.99 2.53 -10.29
CA LYS A 92 1.47 1.27 -9.72
C LYS A 92 2.24 0.05 -10.21
N ILE A 93 2.64 0.06 -11.48
CA ILE A 93 3.35 -1.05 -12.11
C ILE A 93 4.71 -1.33 -11.43
N LEU A 94 5.34 -0.31 -10.83
CA LEU A 94 6.61 -0.47 -10.11
C LEU A 94 6.47 -1.33 -8.86
N TRP A 95 5.25 -1.48 -8.34
CA TRP A 95 4.97 -2.09 -7.04
C TRP A 95 4.20 -3.40 -7.12
N ILE A 96 3.27 -3.51 -8.08
CA ILE A 96 2.35 -4.65 -8.22
C ILE A 96 2.84 -5.67 -9.27
N LYS A 97 3.92 -5.38 -10.02
CA LYS A 97 4.37 -6.18 -11.17
C LYS A 97 4.25 -7.70 -10.90
N PRO A 98 3.33 -8.42 -11.57
CA PRO A 98 3.32 -9.87 -11.50
C PRO A 98 4.62 -10.40 -12.10
N PRO A 99 5.12 -11.57 -11.65
CA PRO A 99 6.29 -12.18 -12.27
C PRO A 99 6.06 -12.25 -13.78
N VAL A 100 6.94 -11.64 -14.57
CA VAL A 100 6.88 -11.76 -16.03
C VAL A 100 7.19 -13.20 -16.33
N THR A 101 6.22 -13.92 -16.90
CA THR A 101 6.50 -15.23 -17.47
C THR A 101 7.55 -15.04 -18.57
N PRO A 102 8.73 -15.66 -18.47
CA PRO A 102 9.73 -15.54 -19.51
C PRO A 102 9.16 -16.10 -20.82
N TRP A 103 9.45 -15.44 -21.94
CA TRP A 103 9.06 -15.84 -23.30
C TRP A 103 9.61 -17.22 -23.73
N LEU A 104 10.48 -17.82 -22.92
CA LEU A 104 11.17 -19.09 -23.17
C LEU A 104 10.60 -20.24 -22.31
N ALA A 105 9.30 -20.23 -22.00
CA ALA A 105 8.63 -21.45 -21.54
C ALA A 105 8.49 -22.41 -22.74
N ASP A 106 9.64 -22.99 -23.11
CA ASP A 106 9.91 -24.10 -24.01
C ASP A 106 8.67 -24.71 -24.70
N ASP A 107 8.32 -24.14 -25.85
CA ASP A 107 7.51 -24.83 -26.85
C ASP A 107 8.37 -25.93 -27.48
N GLY A 108 8.26 -27.15 -26.97
CA GLY A 108 8.55 -28.37 -27.73
C GLY A 108 10.01 -28.81 -27.76
N ASN A 109 10.34 -29.73 -26.85
CA ASN A 109 11.45 -30.65 -27.03
C ASN A 109 11.01 -31.83 -27.94
N PRO A 110 11.51 -31.99 -29.18
CA PRO A 110 11.57 -33.30 -29.81
C PRO A 110 12.84 -34.00 -29.30
N ALA A 111 12.66 -35.01 -28.44
CA ALA A 111 13.76 -35.86 -28.01
C ALA A 111 14.38 -36.58 -29.22
N PRO A 112 15.71 -36.55 -29.41
CA PRO A 112 16.41 -37.47 -30.31
C PRO A 112 16.57 -38.87 -29.70
#